data_AF-A0A9E3NG48-F1
#
_entry.id   AF-A0A9E3NG48-F1
#
_cell.length_a   1.000
_cell.length_b   1.000
_cell.length_c   1.000
_cell.angle_alpha   90.00
_cell.angle_beta   90.00
_cell.angle_gamma   90.00
#
_symmetry.space_group_name_H-M   'P 1'
#
loop_
_entity.id
_entity.type
_entity.pdbx_description
1 polymer ?
#
loop_
_entity_poly.entity_id
_entity_poly.type
_entity_poly.pdbx_seq_one_letter_code
_entity_poly.pdbx_strand_id
1 'polypeptide(L)'
;MKNFILIMLVCISSAAMAQGFITPLDADDMPIFANNKECIVKLASGEEVTGKFLGGTMVNGYLSNFNIRLDNGEKAKFKPEDVERLSIKASKMAKLAMMAESTGSIKEMTNTNFDEIVNREYLIFETAMRHNKASKLRLMQLLNPGFDSQIKVFADPNAKETTGVGVAGVKLTGGIDKSYLFVQNNEKAVLVKKGSYKKNFEELYAKCPAMLQAFEGEKIKWADVAGHVFAFDQVCK
;
A
#
# COMPACT_ATOMS: atom_id res chain seq x y z
N MET A 1 11.78 -10.21 56.97
CA MET A 1 10.94 -10.29 55.75
C MET A 1 10.29 -8.94 55.51
N LYS A 2 10.71 -8.20 54.48
CA LYS A 2 9.86 -7.29 53.67
C LYS A 2 10.75 -6.70 52.58
N ASN A 3 10.66 -7.30 51.40
CA ASN A 3 11.34 -6.86 50.19
C ASN A 3 10.81 -5.48 49.79
N PHE A 4 11.70 -4.49 49.67
CA PHE A 4 11.42 -3.29 48.91
C PHE A 4 11.62 -3.63 47.43
N ILE A 5 10.51 -3.75 46.71
CA ILE A 5 10.47 -3.91 45.26
C ILE A 5 10.90 -2.58 44.64
N LEU A 6 12.05 -2.59 43.98
CA LEU A 6 12.55 -1.49 43.16
C LEU A 6 11.68 -1.42 41.88
N ILE A 7 10.88 -0.35 41.79
CA ILE A 7 10.06 -0.05 40.61
C ILE A 7 11.00 0.32 39.47
N MET A 8 11.19 -0.61 38.53
CA MET A 8 11.82 -0.33 37.24
C MET A 8 10.83 0.48 36.40
N LEU A 9 11.03 1.79 36.35
CA LEU A 9 10.32 2.68 35.44
C LEU A 9 10.82 2.40 34.02
N VAL A 10 10.19 1.44 33.34
CA VAL A 10 10.38 1.25 31.90
C VAL A 10 9.63 2.40 31.22
N CYS A 11 10.35 3.47 30.91
CA CYS A 11 9.91 4.43 29.90
C CYS A 11 9.90 3.71 28.56
N ILE A 12 8.77 3.09 28.22
CA ILE A 12 8.47 2.66 26.86
C ILE A 12 8.30 3.94 26.06
N SER A 13 9.37 4.43 25.45
CA SER A 13 9.27 5.40 24.37
C SER A 13 8.48 4.74 23.25
N SER A 14 7.29 5.27 23.00
CA SER A 14 6.42 4.91 21.89
C SER A 14 7.10 5.22 20.56
N ALA A 15 7.95 4.31 20.10
CA ALA A 15 8.20 4.15 18.68
C ALA A 15 6.98 3.44 18.09
N ALA A 16 5.89 4.19 17.91
CA ALA A 16 4.80 3.80 17.04
C ALA A 16 5.38 3.76 15.61
N MET A 17 5.95 2.62 15.25
CA MET A 17 6.44 2.39 13.90
C MET A 17 5.21 2.23 13.01
N ALA A 18 5.02 3.22 12.13
CA ALA A 18 3.87 3.37 11.27
C ALA A 18 4.04 2.57 9.97
N GLN A 19 3.06 1.72 9.61
CA GLN A 19 2.79 1.37 8.21
C GLN A 19 1.30 1.11 7.93
N GLY A 20 0.50 2.15 7.73
CA GLY A 20 -0.89 2.00 7.28
C GLY A 20 -1.08 1.42 5.85
N PHE A 21 -0.02 1.37 5.04
CA PHE A 21 -0.03 0.81 3.69
C PHE A 21 0.41 -0.65 3.67
N ILE A 22 -0.08 -1.42 2.69
CA ILE A 22 0.44 -2.75 2.39
C ILE A 22 1.91 -2.61 1.97
N THR A 23 2.76 -3.54 2.40
CA THR A 23 4.12 -3.71 1.90
C THR A 23 4.11 -3.98 0.39
N PRO A 24 4.86 -3.22 -0.42
CA PRO A 24 5.14 -3.61 -1.79
C PRO A 24 5.75 -5.00 -1.85
N LEU A 25 5.31 -5.82 -2.81
CA LEU A 25 5.88 -7.14 -3.08
C LEU A 25 7.02 -7.01 -4.06
N ASP A 26 8.14 -7.67 -3.74
CA ASP A 26 9.23 -7.87 -4.67
C ASP A 26 9.04 -9.14 -5.51
N ALA A 27 9.93 -9.37 -6.47
CA ALA A 27 9.85 -10.51 -7.38
C ALA A 27 9.87 -11.86 -6.64
N ASP A 28 10.61 -11.94 -5.53
CA ASP A 28 10.77 -13.16 -4.73
C ASP A 28 9.55 -13.46 -3.83
N ASP A 29 8.70 -12.46 -3.61
CA ASP A 29 7.52 -12.55 -2.77
C ASP A 29 6.32 -13.16 -3.50
N MET A 30 6.21 -12.91 -4.81
CA MET A 30 5.11 -13.38 -5.65
C MET A 30 4.88 -14.91 -5.59
N PRO A 31 5.92 -15.76 -5.71
CA PRO A 31 5.77 -17.20 -5.54
C PRO A 31 5.25 -17.62 -4.16
N ILE A 32 5.56 -16.85 -3.11
CA ILE A 32 5.24 -17.19 -1.71
C ILE A 32 3.80 -16.76 -1.38
N PHE A 33 3.40 -15.56 -1.79
CA PHE A 33 2.15 -14.97 -1.35
C PHE A 33 0.99 -15.11 -2.34
N ALA A 34 1.28 -15.22 -3.63
CA ALA A 34 0.27 -15.16 -4.70
C ALA A 34 0.12 -16.46 -5.51
N ASN A 35 1.12 -17.35 -5.52
CA ASN A 35 1.09 -18.52 -6.39
C ASN A 35 -0.07 -19.50 -6.09
N ASN A 36 -0.75 -19.93 -7.15
CA ASN A 36 -1.90 -20.83 -7.16
C ASN A 36 -3.07 -20.37 -6.28
N LYS A 37 -3.13 -19.07 -5.97
CA LYS A 37 -4.25 -18.45 -5.25
C LYS A 37 -5.37 -18.08 -6.21
N GLU A 38 -6.59 -18.10 -5.69
CA GLU A 38 -7.76 -17.57 -6.39
C GLU A 38 -7.50 -16.11 -6.76
N CYS A 39 -7.82 -15.75 -8.00
CA CYS A 39 -7.73 -14.38 -8.47
C CYS A 39 -8.92 -14.02 -9.34
N ILE A 40 -9.23 -12.73 -9.34
CA ILE A 40 -10.23 -12.09 -10.20
C ILE A 40 -9.47 -11.08 -11.06
N VAL A 41 -9.68 -11.14 -12.37
CA VAL A 41 -9.16 -10.15 -13.31
C VAL A 41 -10.33 -9.40 -13.89
N LYS A 42 -10.42 -8.11 -13.60
CA LYS A 42 -11.29 -7.18 -14.31
C LYS A 42 -10.53 -6.67 -15.53
N LEU A 43 -11.01 -7.03 -16.71
CA LEU A 43 -10.42 -6.64 -17.99
C LEU A 43 -10.68 -5.16 -18.29
N ALA A 44 -9.88 -4.58 -19.18
CA ALA A 44 -10.09 -3.21 -19.65
C ALA A 44 -11.45 -3.02 -20.36
N SER A 45 -12.07 -4.09 -20.84
CA SER A 45 -13.44 -4.10 -21.37
C SER A 45 -14.53 -3.98 -20.28
N GLY A 46 -14.16 -4.16 -19.00
CA GLY A 46 -15.08 -4.25 -17.87
C GLY A 46 -15.55 -5.67 -17.54
N GLU A 47 -15.25 -6.67 -18.39
CA GLU A 47 -15.54 -8.08 -18.12
C GLU A 47 -14.66 -8.61 -16.98
N GLU A 48 -15.20 -9.50 -16.15
CA GLU A 48 -14.44 -10.18 -15.09
C GLU A 48 -14.21 -11.64 -15.43
N VAL A 49 -12.97 -12.09 -15.26
CA VAL A 49 -12.59 -13.50 -15.37
C VAL A 49 -11.98 -13.99 -14.06
N THR A 50 -12.34 -15.20 -13.67
CA THR A 50 -11.88 -15.87 -12.44
C THR A 50 -10.93 -17.01 -12.76
N GLY A 51 -10.04 -17.30 -11.81
CA GLY A 51 -9.14 -18.44 -11.93
C GLY A 51 -8.11 -18.51 -10.81
N LYS A 52 -7.01 -19.23 -11.09
CA LYS A 52 -5.85 -19.35 -10.20
C LYS A 52 -4.65 -18.65 -10.77
N PHE A 53 -4.04 -17.75 -10.00
CA PHE A 53 -2.82 -17.05 -10.37
C PHE A 53 -1.66 -18.05 -10.50
N LEU A 54 -0.95 -18.05 -11.64
CA LEU A 54 0.16 -18.97 -11.90
C LEU A 54 1.53 -18.30 -11.78
N GLY A 55 1.57 -16.99 -11.58
CA GLY A 55 2.79 -16.20 -11.57
C GLY A 55 2.79 -15.10 -12.62
N GLY A 56 3.73 -14.17 -12.47
CA GLY A 56 3.95 -13.09 -13.41
C GLY A 56 5.39 -12.63 -13.42
N THR A 57 5.72 -11.84 -14.44
CA THR A 57 7.07 -11.31 -14.63
C THR A 57 7.13 -9.87 -14.14
N MET A 58 7.99 -9.63 -13.16
CA MET A 58 8.30 -8.28 -12.70
C MET A 58 9.38 -7.66 -13.60
N VAL A 59 9.15 -6.44 -14.08
CA VAL A 59 10.14 -5.65 -14.84
C VAL A 59 10.22 -4.27 -14.21
N ASN A 60 11.39 -3.93 -13.68
CA ASN A 60 11.62 -2.67 -12.94
C ASN A 60 10.57 -2.47 -11.82
N GLY A 61 10.29 -3.53 -11.05
CA GLY A 61 9.30 -3.58 -9.96
C GLY A 61 7.83 -3.38 -10.36
N TYR A 62 7.50 -3.42 -11.64
CA TYR A 62 6.12 -3.46 -12.12
C TYR A 62 5.77 -4.85 -12.64
N LEU A 63 4.51 -5.27 -12.46
CA LEU A 63 4.01 -6.50 -13.06
C LEU A 63 3.83 -6.27 -14.57
N SER A 64 4.72 -6.84 -15.37
CA SER A 64 4.73 -6.62 -16.83
C SER A 64 3.76 -7.52 -17.58
N ASN A 65 3.51 -8.71 -17.03
CA ASN A 65 2.55 -9.68 -17.50
C ASN A 65 2.33 -10.72 -16.40
N PHE A 66 1.21 -11.41 -16.45
CA PHE A 66 0.92 -12.51 -15.56
C PHE A 66 0.09 -13.58 -16.26
N ASN A 67 0.06 -14.78 -15.67
CA ASN A 67 -0.70 -15.90 -16.18
C ASN A 67 -1.69 -16.36 -15.12
N ILE A 68 -2.89 -16.75 -15.55
CA ILE A 68 -3.87 -17.41 -14.70
C ILE A 68 -4.30 -18.72 -15.35
N ARG A 69 -4.71 -19.69 -14.53
CA ARG A 69 -5.49 -20.85 -14.97
C ARG A 69 -6.96 -20.51 -14.76
N LEU A 70 -7.71 -20.37 -15.85
CA LEU A 70 -9.15 -20.15 -15.82
C LEU A 70 -9.87 -21.38 -15.25
N ASP A 71 -11.12 -21.19 -14.86
CA ASP A 71 -11.93 -22.27 -14.26
C ASP A 71 -12.20 -23.44 -15.24
N ASN A 72 -12.19 -23.18 -16.55
CA ASN A 72 -12.24 -24.20 -17.60
C ASN A 72 -10.93 -24.99 -17.76
N GLY A 73 -9.88 -24.66 -17.00
CA GLY A 73 -8.56 -25.29 -17.03
C GLY A 73 -7.56 -24.68 -18.02
N GLU A 74 -7.99 -23.78 -18.89
CA GLU A 74 -7.13 -23.10 -19.86
C GLU A 74 -6.19 -22.10 -19.18
N LYS A 75 -5.04 -21.86 -19.80
CA LYS A 75 -4.08 -20.85 -19.35
C LYS A 75 -4.26 -19.58 -20.16
N ALA A 76 -4.52 -18.48 -19.48
CA ALA A 76 -4.58 -17.16 -20.08
C ALA A 76 -3.39 -16.30 -19.60
N LYS A 77 -2.86 -15.48 -20.50
CA LYS A 77 -1.79 -14.52 -20.22
C LYS A 77 -2.31 -13.12 -20.44
N PHE A 78 -2.06 -12.23 -19.49
CA PHE A 78 -2.51 -10.85 -19.51
C PHE A 78 -1.33 -9.88 -19.43
N LYS A 79 -1.52 -8.70 -20.03
CA LYS A 79 -0.63 -7.55 -19.96
C LYS A 79 -1.39 -6.32 -19.47
N PRO A 80 -0.72 -5.20 -19.13
CA PRO A 80 -1.38 -4.00 -18.63
C PRO A 80 -2.48 -3.45 -19.56
N GLU A 81 -2.38 -3.66 -20.87
CA GLU A 81 -3.35 -3.15 -21.84
C GLU A 81 -4.69 -3.91 -21.78
N ASP A 82 -4.66 -5.16 -21.30
CA ASP A 82 -5.83 -6.04 -21.25
C ASP A 82 -6.61 -5.89 -19.93
N VAL A 83 -6.02 -5.27 -18.90
CA VAL A 83 -6.45 -5.39 -17.51
C VAL A 83 -6.72 -4.03 -16.90
N GLU A 84 -7.85 -3.89 -16.23
CA GLU A 84 -8.13 -2.77 -15.33
C GLU A 84 -7.58 -3.08 -13.93
N ARG A 85 -7.96 -4.22 -13.37
CA ARG A 85 -7.62 -4.64 -11.99
C ARG A 85 -7.38 -6.14 -11.93
N LEU A 86 -6.34 -6.54 -11.21
CA LEU A 86 -6.06 -7.91 -10.79
C LEU A 86 -6.12 -7.99 -9.26
N SER A 87 -7.00 -8.83 -8.74
CA SER A 87 -7.16 -9.09 -7.31
C SER A 87 -6.74 -10.53 -7.02
N ILE A 88 -5.68 -10.74 -6.26
CA ILE A 88 -5.17 -12.08 -5.91
C ILE A 88 -5.40 -12.33 -4.43
N LYS A 89 -6.09 -13.41 -4.09
CA LYS A 89 -6.37 -13.76 -2.70
C LYS A 89 -5.06 -13.98 -1.94
N ALA A 90 -4.83 -13.17 -0.92
CA ALA A 90 -3.62 -13.19 -0.11
C ALA A 90 -3.53 -14.49 0.71
N SER A 91 -2.31 -14.99 0.93
CA SER A 91 -2.08 -16.09 1.88
C SER A 91 -2.33 -15.63 3.32
N LYS A 92 -2.61 -16.58 4.24
CA LYS A 92 -2.74 -16.25 5.68
C LYS A 92 -1.51 -15.56 6.26
N MET A 93 -0.32 -15.86 5.72
CA MET A 93 0.94 -15.24 6.13
C MET A 93 1.11 -13.82 5.58
N ALA A 94 0.74 -13.59 4.32
CA ALA A 94 0.66 -12.23 3.76
C ALA A 94 -0.31 -11.37 4.57
N LYS A 95 -1.48 -11.93 4.91
CA LYS A 95 -2.46 -11.27 5.76
C LYS A 95 -1.84 -10.88 7.11
N LEU A 96 -1.14 -11.80 7.78
CA LEU A 96 -0.50 -11.50 9.07
C LEU A 96 0.57 -10.39 8.97
N ALA A 97 1.39 -10.39 7.92
CA ALA A 97 2.39 -9.35 7.68
C ALA A 97 1.72 -7.98 7.47
N MET A 98 0.69 -7.91 6.63
CA MET A 98 -0.08 -6.69 6.38
C MET A 98 -0.76 -6.16 7.66
N MET A 99 -1.27 -7.07 8.50
CA MET A 99 -1.87 -6.70 9.78
C MET A 99 -0.85 -6.07 10.72
N ALA A 100 0.34 -6.67 10.87
CA ALA A 100 1.39 -6.19 11.77
C ALA A 100 1.88 -4.77 11.41
N GLU A 101 1.95 -4.47 10.12
CA GLU A 101 2.40 -3.17 9.60
C GLU A 101 1.37 -2.04 9.84
N SER A 102 0.08 -2.35 9.73
CA SER A 102 -1.04 -1.38 9.81
C SER A 102 -1.32 -0.76 11.19
N THR A 103 -0.80 -1.35 12.27
CA THR A 103 -1.33 -1.15 13.64
C THR A 103 -1.03 0.18 14.34
N GLY A 104 -0.07 0.98 13.83
CA GLY A 104 0.45 2.15 14.57
C GLY A 104 -0.46 3.39 14.57
N SER A 105 -0.65 4.02 13.40
CA SER A 105 -1.27 5.36 13.30
C SER A 105 -2.76 5.35 12.94
N ILE A 106 -3.22 4.39 12.14
CA ILE A 106 -4.63 4.32 11.71
C ILE A 106 -5.54 3.79 12.84
N LYS A 107 -4.99 2.94 13.72
CA LYS A 107 -5.71 2.39 14.88
C LYS A 107 -6.04 3.46 15.92
N GLU A 108 -5.18 4.46 16.10
CA GLU A 108 -5.45 5.60 17.00
C GLU A 108 -6.52 6.55 16.44
N MET A 109 -6.67 6.63 15.10
CA MET A 109 -7.66 7.49 14.45
C MET A 109 -9.08 6.89 14.39
N THR A 110 -9.29 5.63 14.80
CA THR A 110 -10.58 4.93 14.63
C THR A 110 -11.01 4.14 15.86
N ASN A 111 -12.19 4.45 16.42
CA ASN A 111 -12.89 3.63 17.42
C ASN A 111 -13.81 2.56 16.78
N THR A 112 -13.87 2.48 15.44
CA THR A 112 -14.78 1.58 14.72
C THR A 112 -14.10 1.00 13.47
N ASN A 113 -14.17 -0.32 13.32
CA ASN A 113 -13.91 -1.13 12.11
C ASN A 113 -12.52 -1.05 11.44
N PHE A 114 -11.45 -0.85 12.22
CA PHE A 114 -10.09 -1.11 11.76
C PHE A 114 -9.93 -2.54 11.21
N ASP A 115 -10.62 -3.53 11.79
CA ASP A 115 -10.61 -4.92 11.35
C ASP A 115 -11.22 -5.14 9.95
N GLU A 116 -12.15 -4.31 9.49
CA GLU A 116 -12.69 -4.38 8.12
C GLU A 116 -11.71 -3.76 7.11
N ILE A 117 -11.04 -2.67 7.49
CA ILE A 117 -10.03 -1.96 6.69
C ILE A 117 -8.73 -2.79 6.55
N VAL A 118 -8.43 -3.61 7.56
CA VAL A 118 -7.20 -4.42 7.66
C VAL A 118 -7.42 -5.88 7.23
N ASN A 119 -8.66 -6.36 7.10
CA ASN A 119 -8.98 -7.63 6.45
C ASN A 119 -8.82 -7.54 4.92
N ARG A 120 -7.64 -7.14 4.46
CA ARG A 120 -7.25 -7.09 3.06
C ARG A 120 -7.07 -8.52 2.55
N GLU A 121 -8.17 -9.11 2.09
CA GLU A 121 -8.18 -10.47 1.55
C GLU A 121 -7.40 -10.59 0.24
N TYR A 122 -7.11 -9.46 -0.41
CA TYR A 122 -6.53 -9.43 -1.75
C TYR A 122 -5.26 -8.56 -1.83
N LEU A 123 -4.27 -9.08 -2.54
CA LEU A 123 -3.21 -8.32 -3.19
C LEU A 123 -3.79 -7.73 -4.47
N ILE A 124 -3.80 -6.40 -4.59
CA ILE A 124 -4.42 -5.71 -5.74
C ILE A 124 -3.34 -5.08 -6.61
N PHE A 125 -3.42 -5.34 -7.91
CA PHE A 125 -2.67 -4.66 -8.95
C PHE A 125 -3.64 -3.94 -9.87
N GLU A 126 -3.36 -2.69 -10.21
CA GLU A 126 -4.16 -1.95 -11.19
C GLU A 126 -3.31 -1.35 -12.27
N THR A 127 -3.93 -1.21 -13.45
CA THR A 127 -3.30 -0.53 -14.55
C THR A 127 -3.36 0.98 -14.34
N ALA A 128 -2.19 1.61 -14.30
CA ALA A 128 -2.04 3.05 -14.21
C ALA A 128 -0.96 3.57 -15.17
N MET A 129 -1.09 4.84 -15.57
CA MET A 129 -0.05 5.53 -16.32
C MET A 129 1.07 5.98 -15.37
N ARG A 130 2.31 5.60 -15.69
CA ARG A 130 3.48 6.04 -14.91
C ARG A 130 3.67 7.56 -14.97
N HIS A 131 4.25 8.13 -13.91
CA HIS A 131 4.56 9.56 -13.81
C HIS A 131 5.53 10.12 -14.87
N ASN A 132 6.28 9.28 -15.61
CA ASN A 132 7.34 9.73 -16.52
C ASN A 132 6.79 10.22 -17.87
N LYS A 133 7.62 10.90 -18.68
CA LYS A 133 7.20 11.51 -19.96
C LYS A 133 6.62 10.53 -20.98
N ALA A 134 7.00 9.25 -20.91
CA ALA A 134 6.52 8.22 -21.83
C ALA A 134 5.15 7.63 -21.43
N SER A 135 4.61 7.99 -20.25
CA SER A 135 3.26 7.63 -19.75
C SER A 135 2.81 6.19 -20.06
N LYS A 136 3.72 5.21 -20.02
CA LYS A 136 3.39 3.83 -20.36
C LYS A 136 2.51 3.21 -19.28
N LEU A 137 1.48 2.46 -19.71
CA LEU A 137 0.64 1.66 -18.81
C LEU A 137 1.48 0.60 -18.09
N ARG A 138 1.18 0.40 -16.80
CA ARG A 138 1.81 -0.60 -15.94
C ARG A 138 0.77 -1.14 -14.98
N LEU A 139 0.85 -2.43 -14.67
CA LEU A 139 0.18 -2.99 -13.50
C LEU A 139 1.04 -2.67 -12.28
N MET A 140 0.49 -1.84 -11.40
CA MET A 140 1.14 -1.36 -10.18
C MET A 140 0.38 -1.89 -8.97
N GLN A 141 1.12 -2.27 -7.91
CA GLN A 141 0.50 -2.75 -6.67
C GLN A 141 -0.14 -1.59 -5.92
N LEU A 142 -1.43 -1.72 -5.63
CA LEU A 142 -2.21 -0.79 -4.82
C LEU A 142 -1.90 -1.03 -3.33
N LEU A 143 -1.52 0.05 -2.63
CA LEU A 143 -1.04 -0.02 -1.25
C LEU A 143 -2.10 0.37 -0.21
N ASN A 144 -3.19 1.02 -0.63
CA ASN A 144 -4.30 1.45 0.21
C ASN A 144 -5.67 0.85 -0.18
N PRO A 145 -5.79 -0.42 -0.59
CA PRO A 145 -7.08 -0.99 -0.92
C PRO A 145 -8.02 -0.94 0.29
N GLY A 146 -9.25 -0.51 0.07
CA GLY A 146 -10.27 -0.34 1.12
C GLY A 146 -10.43 1.10 1.62
N PHE A 147 -9.52 2.00 1.24
CA PHE A 147 -9.67 3.46 1.40
C PHE A 147 -8.99 4.17 0.22
N ASP A 148 -9.29 3.67 -0.97
CA ASP A 148 -8.75 4.08 -2.26
C ASP A 148 -9.77 4.78 -3.15
N SER A 149 -10.94 5.17 -2.60
CA SER A 149 -12.04 5.73 -3.39
C SER A 149 -11.72 7.13 -3.92
N GLN A 150 -11.03 7.95 -3.12
CA GLN A 150 -10.65 9.31 -3.49
C GLN A 150 -9.24 9.40 -4.08
N ILE A 151 -8.31 8.56 -3.61
CA ILE A 151 -6.91 8.55 -4.04
C ILE A 151 -6.32 7.15 -3.96
N LYS A 152 -5.68 6.72 -5.04
CA LYS A 152 -4.95 5.46 -5.10
C LYS A 152 -3.47 5.70 -4.87
N VAL A 153 -2.86 4.88 -4.03
CA VAL A 153 -1.43 4.93 -3.73
C VAL A 153 -0.79 3.64 -4.21
N PHE A 154 0.17 3.77 -5.10
CA PHE A 154 0.92 2.66 -5.68
C PHE A 154 2.38 2.67 -5.22
N ALA A 155 2.99 1.49 -5.17
CA ALA A 155 4.42 1.35 -4.93
C ALA A 155 5.24 2.10 -5.98
N ASP A 156 6.30 2.80 -5.55
CA ASP A 156 7.36 3.26 -6.43
C ASP A 156 8.49 2.22 -6.42
N PRO A 157 8.75 1.50 -7.52
CA PRO A 157 9.84 0.52 -7.60
C PRO A 157 11.25 1.06 -7.35
N ASN A 158 11.40 2.39 -7.35
CA ASN A 158 12.68 3.06 -7.10
C ASN A 158 12.71 3.72 -5.72
N ALA A 159 11.69 3.45 -4.88
CA ALA A 159 11.65 3.94 -3.52
C ALA A 159 12.88 3.44 -2.77
N LYS A 160 13.51 4.37 -2.05
CA LYS A 160 14.52 4.02 -1.06
C LYS A 160 13.82 3.97 0.28
N GLU A 161 14.13 2.99 1.10
CA GLU A 161 13.63 2.98 2.47
C GLU A 161 14.30 4.07 3.33
N THR A 162 13.62 4.53 4.37
CA THR A 162 14.29 5.26 5.46
C THR A 162 15.38 4.40 6.07
N THR A 163 16.55 4.97 6.32
CA THR A 163 17.60 4.26 7.05
C THR A 163 17.04 3.90 8.41
N GLY A 164 16.88 2.60 8.71
CA GLY A 164 16.61 2.15 10.07
C GLY A 164 17.72 2.68 10.96
N VAL A 165 17.36 3.45 12.00
CA VAL A 165 18.32 3.87 13.01
C VAL A 165 18.66 2.60 13.80
N GLY A 166 19.77 1.97 13.46
CA GLY A 166 20.32 0.88 14.26
C GLY A 166 20.76 1.44 15.61
N VAL A 167 20.04 1.07 16.67
CA VAL A 167 20.57 1.19 18.03
C VAL A 167 21.35 -0.08 18.31
N ALA A 168 22.62 0.07 18.71
CA ALA A 168 23.45 -1.02 19.25
C ALA A 168 23.65 -2.25 18.32
N GLY A 169 24.05 -2.05 17.06
CA GLY A 169 24.61 -3.13 16.24
C GLY A 169 23.62 -4.18 15.71
N VAL A 170 22.33 -4.05 15.99
CA VAL A 170 21.27 -4.89 15.41
C VAL A 170 20.52 -4.08 14.35
N LYS A 171 20.70 -4.45 13.07
CA LYS A 171 19.84 -3.97 11.98
C LYS A 171 18.47 -4.64 12.14
N LEU A 172 17.52 -3.94 12.76
CA LEU A 172 16.11 -4.22 12.55
C LEU A 172 15.75 -3.72 11.14
N THR A 173 15.41 -4.67 10.28
CA THR A 173 15.12 -4.55 8.85
C THR A 173 13.88 -3.69 8.58
N GLY A 174 13.93 -2.89 7.51
CA GLY A 174 12.75 -2.24 6.90
C GLY A 174 12.50 -0.81 7.38
N GLY A 175 12.70 0.18 6.50
CA GLY A 175 12.24 1.54 6.72
C GLY A 175 11.07 1.92 5.83
N ILE A 176 10.30 2.95 6.21
CA ILE A 176 9.21 3.48 5.37
C ILE A 176 9.77 3.91 4.01
N ASP A 177 9.11 3.52 2.93
CA ASP A 177 9.45 3.97 1.57
C ASP A 177 9.49 5.50 1.49
N LYS A 178 10.54 6.06 0.88
CA LYS A 178 10.70 7.51 0.72
C LYS A 178 9.91 8.08 -0.46
N SER A 179 9.19 7.26 -1.21
CA SER A 179 8.32 7.74 -2.28
C SER A 179 7.20 6.78 -2.58
N TYR A 180 6.08 7.34 -3.04
CA TYR A 180 4.94 6.59 -3.57
C TYR A 180 4.40 7.28 -4.83
N LEU A 181 3.62 6.55 -5.60
CA LEU A 181 2.92 7.03 -6.78
C LEU A 181 1.43 7.26 -6.41
N PHE A 182 0.98 8.51 -6.50
CA PHE A 182 -0.40 8.89 -6.19
C PHE A 182 -1.20 9.08 -7.48
N VAL A 183 -2.40 8.50 -7.54
CA VAL A 183 -3.33 8.62 -8.67
C VAL A 183 -4.68 9.06 -8.13
N GLN A 184 -5.25 10.09 -8.74
CA GLN A 184 -6.63 10.54 -8.49
C GLN A 184 -7.38 10.54 -9.82
N ASN A 185 -8.68 10.25 -9.80
CA ASN A 185 -9.57 10.34 -10.97
C ASN A 185 -9.06 9.61 -12.24
N ASN A 186 -8.33 8.49 -12.06
CA ASN A 186 -7.69 7.74 -13.15
C ASN A 186 -6.72 8.57 -14.01
N GLU A 187 -6.20 9.68 -13.47
CA GLU A 187 -5.18 10.50 -14.12
C GLU A 187 -3.79 9.85 -14.02
N LYS A 188 -2.81 10.50 -14.66
CA LYS A 188 -1.41 10.10 -14.60
C LYS A 188 -0.89 10.12 -13.16
N ALA A 189 -0.12 9.10 -12.79
CA ALA A 189 0.49 9.04 -11.46
C ALA A 189 1.41 10.24 -11.19
N VAL A 190 1.32 10.78 -9.97
CA VAL A 190 2.20 11.80 -9.43
C VAL A 190 3.21 11.12 -8.49
N LEU A 191 4.50 11.30 -8.74
CA LEU A 191 5.55 10.81 -7.85
C LEU A 191 5.71 11.79 -6.68
N VAL A 192 5.43 11.32 -5.48
CA VAL A 192 5.54 12.11 -4.25
C VAL A 192 6.66 11.54 -3.41
N LYS A 193 7.58 12.40 -2.97
CA LYS A 193 8.77 12.01 -2.21
C LYS A 193 8.67 12.54 -0.78
N LYS A 194 9.26 11.82 0.19
CA LYS A 194 9.39 12.23 1.59
C LYS A 194 9.86 13.68 1.76
N GLY A 195 10.87 14.09 0.98
CA GLY A 195 11.45 15.44 1.08
C GLY A 195 10.54 16.56 0.58
N SER A 196 9.56 16.26 -0.30
CA SER A 196 8.64 17.24 -0.85
C SER A 196 7.21 17.11 -0.32
N TYR A 197 6.95 16.11 0.52
CA TYR A 197 5.59 15.76 0.92
C TYR A 197 4.80 16.90 1.57
N LYS A 198 5.43 17.71 2.42
CA LYS A 198 4.76 18.87 3.02
C LYS A 198 4.21 19.82 1.97
N LYS A 199 4.95 20.05 0.87
CA LYS A 199 4.48 20.86 -0.25
C LYS A 199 3.40 20.14 -1.04
N ASN A 200 3.58 18.85 -1.30
CA ASN A 200 2.61 18.07 -2.07
C ASN A 200 1.29 17.83 -1.32
N PHE A 201 1.26 17.95 0.00
CA PHE A 201 0.05 17.73 0.80
C PHE A 201 -1.10 18.64 0.35
N GLU A 202 -0.86 19.94 0.24
CA GLU A 202 -1.87 20.90 -0.21
C GLU A 202 -2.33 20.59 -1.64
N GLU A 203 -1.40 20.30 -2.55
CA GLU A 203 -1.71 19.98 -3.95
C GLU A 203 -2.53 18.69 -4.09
N LEU A 204 -2.18 17.64 -3.34
CA LEU A 204 -2.87 16.35 -3.36
C LEU A 204 -4.30 16.48 -2.82
N TYR A 205 -4.51 17.27 -1.78
CA TYR A 205 -5.80 17.34 -1.08
C TYR A 205 -6.60 18.61 -1.37
N ALA A 206 -6.15 19.43 -2.34
CA ALA A 206 -6.74 20.73 -2.68
C ALA A 206 -8.26 20.69 -2.96
N LYS A 207 -8.75 19.57 -3.51
CA LYS A 207 -10.17 19.40 -3.85
C LYS A 207 -11.06 19.12 -2.63
N CYS A 208 -10.50 18.97 -1.43
CA CYS A 208 -11.26 18.79 -0.20
C CYS A 208 -10.85 19.81 0.87
N PRO A 209 -11.57 20.94 0.97
CA PRO A 209 -11.34 21.94 2.01
C PRO A 209 -11.42 21.37 3.44
N ALA A 210 -12.33 20.40 3.68
CA ALA A 210 -12.47 19.75 4.97
C ALA A 210 -11.21 18.98 5.40
N MET A 211 -10.50 18.34 4.45
CA MET A 211 -9.21 17.70 4.70
C MET A 211 -8.14 18.75 5.06
N LEU A 212 -8.08 19.87 4.33
CA LEU A 212 -7.11 20.92 4.63
C LEU A 212 -7.35 21.55 6.01
N GLN A 213 -8.62 21.78 6.35
CA GLN A 213 -9.02 22.30 7.66
C GLN A 213 -8.71 21.33 8.79
N ALA A 214 -8.93 20.02 8.61
CA ALA A 214 -8.66 19.00 9.62
C ALA A 214 -7.18 18.92 10.04
N PHE A 215 -6.27 19.39 9.18
CA PHE A 215 -4.83 19.42 9.43
C PHE A 215 -4.27 20.85 9.50
N GLU A 216 -5.13 21.86 9.66
CA GLU A 216 -4.71 23.25 9.82
C GLU A 216 -3.92 23.41 11.13
N GLY A 217 -2.72 24.01 11.05
CA GLY A 217 -1.82 24.16 12.19
C GLY A 217 -1.06 22.87 12.59
N GLU A 218 -1.42 21.72 12.02
CA GLU A 218 -0.75 20.45 12.30
C GLU A 218 0.57 20.30 11.54
N LYS A 219 1.51 19.57 12.14
CA LYS A 219 2.79 19.28 11.50
C LYS A 219 2.65 18.10 10.54
N ILE A 220 2.53 18.40 9.24
CA ILE A 220 2.51 17.37 8.19
C ILE A 220 3.83 16.57 8.16
N LYS A 221 3.77 15.28 8.50
CA LYS A 221 4.93 14.37 8.49
C LYS A 221 4.73 13.25 7.48
N TRP A 222 5.85 12.79 6.91
CA TRP A 222 5.85 11.62 6.01
C TRP A 222 5.44 10.32 6.69
N ALA A 223 5.74 10.18 7.99
CA ALA A 223 5.34 9.00 8.76
C ALA A 223 3.82 8.80 8.81
N ASP A 224 3.06 9.90 8.63
CA ASP A 224 1.60 9.92 8.75
C ASP A 224 0.91 9.83 7.38
N VAL A 225 1.67 9.64 6.29
CA VAL A 225 1.15 9.67 4.91
C VAL A 225 -0.04 8.74 4.66
N ALA A 226 -0.02 7.53 5.23
CA ALA A 226 -1.13 6.59 5.12
C ALA A 226 -2.37 7.07 5.90
N GLY A 227 -2.17 7.69 7.07
CA GLY A 227 -3.25 8.28 7.86
C GLY A 227 -3.88 9.48 7.16
N HIS A 228 -3.08 10.31 6.48
CA HIS A 228 -3.61 11.41 5.67
C HIS A 228 -4.45 10.89 4.49
N VAL A 229 -4.01 9.84 3.81
CA VAL A 229 -4.77 9.22 2.71
C VAL A 229 -6.08 8.62 3.22
N PHE A 230 -6.04 7.94 4.35
CA PHE A 230 -7.24 7.43 5.02
C PHE A 230 -8.20 8.55 5.40
N ALA A 231 -7.71 9.61 6.06
CA ALA A 231 -8.53 10.76 6.44
C ALA A 231 -9.19 11.41 5.22
N PHE A 232 -8.47 11.56 4.11
CA PHE A 232 -9.02 12.08 2.87
C PHE A 232 -10.17 11.22 2.33
N ASP A 233 -9.99 9.89 2.32
CA ASP A 233 -11.03 8.95 1.90
C ASP A 233 -12.29 8.99 2.81
N GLN A 234 -12.10 9.15 4.12
CA GLN A 234 -13.21 9.18 5.07
C GLN A 234 -13.97 10.51 5.10
N VAL A 235 -13.25 11.62 5.02
CA VAL A 235 -13.80 12.98 5.18
C VAL A 235 -14.41 13.50 3.89
N CYS A 236 -13.89 13.08 2.73
CA CYS A 236 -14.14 13.75 1.45
C CYS A 236 -14.94 12.87 0.47
N LYS A 237 -16.05 12.28 0.92
CA LYS A 237 -16.94 11.44 0.09
C LYS A 237 -17.69 12.22 -0.99
#